data_AF-A0A7X6FQF0-F1
#
_entry.id   AF-A0A7X6FQF0-F1
#
_cell.length_a   1.000
_cell.length_b   1.000
_cell.length_c   1.000
_cell.angle_alpha   90.00
_cell.angle_beta   90.00
_cell.angle_gamma   90.00
#
_symmetry.space_group_name_H-M   'P 1'
#
loop_
_entity.id
_entity.type
_entity.pdbx_description
1 polymer ?
#
loop_
_entity_poly.entity_id
_entity_poly.type
_entity_poly.pdbx_seq_one_letter_code
_entity_poly.pdbx_strand_id
1 'polypeptide(L)'
;MTDIYLHGVETVEQNNGPRPVETIDTGIIGLIGTAPDADSALWPLDTVVPIYGANGEVQGLGAAGTLKDAIDGIFDQASRVSQTILVVRVEPGANINETMSNIIGNATTYKGMHALRTAQSEHGLKPKLLIAPGFTSSRPTDGIATISVTEGGTGYTSVPTVTITGGAGTGAEAVATINSTTGVVDEIVITKPGFGYTSAPTVTLTGGGATEAATATATVGTVANPVTVELLTLANRFRAGVIKDSTATNTRPPFRIAWITTPTAF
;
A
#
# COMPACT_ATOMS: atom_id res chain seq x y z
N MET A 1 -60.05 23.51 11.97
CA MET A 1 -59.32 24.37 11.02
C MET A 1 -59.69 23.85 9.64
N THR A 2 -60.43 24.62 8.85
CA THR A 2 -60.98 24.18 7.57
C THR A 2 -59.91 24.32 6.48
N ASP A 3 -59.49 23.20 5.89
CA ASP A 3 -58.60 23.21 4.73
C ASP A 3 -59.35 23.74 3.50
N ILE A 4 -58.85 24.84 2.95
CA ILE A 4 -59.39 25.49 1.76
C ILE A 4 -58.74 24.83 0.55
N TYR A 5 -59.50 24.02 -0.19
CA TYR A 5 -59.06 23.42 -1.45
C TYR A 5 -59.28 24.42 -2.59
N LEU A 6 -58.20 24.85 -3.24
CA LEU A 6 -58.25 25.69 -4.44
C LEU A 6 -58.26 24.77 -5.68
N HIS A 7 -59.11 25.07 -6.66
CA HIS A 7 -59.16 24.38 -7.95
C HIS A 7 -58.50 25.25 -9.03
N GLY A 8 -57.23 25.02 -9.29
CA GLY A 8 -56.43 25.67 -10.33
C GLY A 8 -55.05 25.01 -10.46
N VAL A 9 -54.36 25.22 -11.59
CA VAL A 9 -52.98 24.71 -11.78
C VAL A 9 -52.00 25.66 -11.11
N GLU A 10 -51.27 25.16 -10.11
CA GLU A 10 -50.23 25.90 -9.40
C GLU A 10 -48.87 25.45 -9.93
N THR A 11 -48.03 26.40 -10.36
CA THR A 11 -46.64 26.10 -10.70
C THR A 11 -45.77 26.47 -9.51
N VAL A 12 -45.42 25.46 -8.72
CA VAL A 12 -44.46 25.59 -7.61
C VAL A 12 -43.08 25.37 -8.19
N GLU A 13 -42.36 26.46 -8.50
CA GLU A 13 -40.94 26.36 -8.82
C GLU A 13 -40.13 26.21 -7.53
N GLN A 14 -39.75 24.97 -7.25
CA GLN A 14 -38.92 24.61 -6.11
C GLN A 14 -37.45 24.92 -6.42
N ASN A 15 -37.00 26.14 -6.15
CA ASN A 15 -35.64 26.59 -6.46
C ASN A 15 -34.62 26.41 -5.31
N ASN A 16 -34.95 25.59 -4.30
CA ASN A 16 -34.05 25.32 -3.18
C ASN A 16 -34.18 23.86 -2.72
N GLY A 17 -33.44 22.98 -3.37
CA GLY A 17 -33.03 21.74 -2.73
C GLY A 17 -31.83 22.04 -1.83
N PRO A 18 -31.76 21.54 -0.59
CA PRO A 18 -30.50 21.57 0.14
C PRO A 18 -29.47 20.88 -0.75
N ARG A 19 -28.48 21.63 -1.27
CA ARG A 19 -27.29 20.97 -1.81
C ARG A 19 -26.70 20.20 -0.64
N PRO A 20 -26.63 18.85 -0.71
CA PRO A 20 -26.01 18.10 0.37
C PRO A 20 -24.60 18.65 0.53
N VAL A 21 -24.30 19.17 1.72
CA VAL A 21 -22.91 19.48 2.04
C VAL A 21 -22.25 18.13 2.25
N GLU A 22 -21.55 17.67 1.22
CA GLU A 22 -20.62 16.58 1.42
C GLU A 22 -19.50 17.15 2.28
N THR A 23 -19.47 16.76 3.56
CA THR A 23 -18.27 16.93 4.36
C THR A 23 -17.18 16.14 3.65
N ILE A 24 -16.33 16.86 2.91
CA ILE A 24 -15.12 16.27 2.36
C ILE A 24 -14.25 15.89 3.54
N ASP A 25 -14.30 14.63 3.94
CA ASP A 25 -13.45 14.15 5.00
C ASP A 25 -11.98 14.22 4.51
N THR A 26 -11.24 15.19 5.03
CA THR A 26 -9.85 15.44 4.65
C THR A 26 -8.87 14.52 5.37
N GLY A 27 -9.33 13.77 6.38
CA GLY A 27 -8.51 12.98 7.29
C GLY A 27 -8.74 11.47 7.23
N ILE A 28 -9.10 10.89 6.09
CA ILE A 28 -9.33 9.43 6.02
C ILE A 28 -8.01 8.66 6.13
N ILE A 29 -7.89 7.83 7.16
CA ILE A 29 -6.70 7.01 7.45
C ILE A 29 -6.93 5.59 6.93
N GLY A 30 -6.07 5.10 6.05
CA GLY A 30 -5.96 3.69 5.69
C GLY A 30 -4.99 2.97 6.64
N LEU A 31 -5.52 2.03 7.41
CA LEU A 31 -4.78 1.25 8.40
C LEU A 31 -4.74 -0.22 7.96
N ILE A 32 -3.54 -0.80 7.90
CA ILE A 32 -3.34 -2.21 7.54
C ILE A 32 -2.57 -2.92 8.63
N GLY A 33 -3.05 -4.07 9.09
CA GLY A 33 -2.37 -4.80 10.14
C GLY A 33 -2.94 -6.19 10.38
N THR A 34 -2.40 -6.85 11.39
CA THR A 34 -2.84 -8.18 11.80
C THR A 34 -3.77 -8.10 13.01
N ALA A 35 -4.73 -9.01 13.06
CA ALA A 35 -5.57 -9.26 14.24
C ALA A 35 -6.00 -10.73 14.21
N PRO A 36 -5.22 -11.67 14.78
CA PRO A 36 -5.57 -13.10 14.75
C PRO A 36 -6.90 -13.40 15.45
N ASP A 37 -7.16 -12.74 16.58
CA ASP A 37 -8.33 -13.01 17.44
C ASP A 37 -9.60 -12.29 16.98
N ALA A 38 -9.57 -11.60 15.83
CA ALA A 38 -10.74 -10.88 15.36
C ALA A 38 -11.82 -11.83 14.80
N ASP A 39 -13.07 -11.54 15.15
CA ASP A 39 -14.25 -12.20 14.61
C ASP A 39 -14.29 -12.01 13.09
N SER A 40 -14.25 -13.11 12.34
CA SER A 40 -14.21 -13.10 10.88
C SER A 40 -15.50 -12.58 10.24
N ALA A 41 -16.62 -12.56 10.96
CA ALA A 41 -17.88 -12.01 10.46
C ALA A 41 -17.87 -10.47 10.49
N LEU A 42 -17.28 -9.88 11.54
CA LEU A 42 -17.15 -8.42 11.69
C LEU A 42 -15.91 -7.88 10.98
N TRP A 43 -14.83 -8.66 10.96
CA TRP A 43 -13.52 -8.29 10.42
C TRP A 43 -13.04 -9.34 9.41
N PRO A 44 -13.62 -9.36 8.20
CA PRO A 44 -13.20 -10.30 7.17
C PRO A 44 -11.77 -9.98 6.70
N LEU A 45 -10.99 -11.02 6.41
CA LEU A 45 -9.64 -10.88 5.89
C LEU A 45 -9.64 -10.20 4.52
N ASP A 46 -8.62 -9.37 4.26
CA ASP A 46 -8.40 -8.67 2.99
C ASP A 46 -9.57 -7.78 2.51
N THR A 47 -10.48 -7.41 3.41
CA THR A 47 -11.59 -6.51 3.10
C THR A 47 -11.46 -5.19 3.85
N VAL A 48 -11.99 -4.13 3.25
CA VAL A 48 -11.98 -2.80 3.87
C VAL A 48 -13.21 -2.67 4.76
N VAL A 49 -12.97 -2.49 6.06
CA VAL A 49 -14.02 -2.19 7.03
C VAL A 49 -13.84 -0.74 7.51
N PRO A 50 -14.78 0.16 7.18
CA PRO A 50 -14.72 1.53 7.67
C PRO A 50 -15.19 1.62 9.13
N ILE A 51 -14.42 2.35 9.94
CA ILE A 51 -14.79 2.80 11.27
C ILE A 51 -15.13 4.28 11.17
N TYR A 52 -16.39 4.61 11.44
CA TYR A 52 -16.88 5.97 11.49
C TYR A 52 -16.80 6.49 12.93
N GLY A 53 -16.18 7.66 13.13
CA GLY A 53 -15.84 8.17 14.44
C GLY A 53 -17.03 8.33 15.40
N ALA A 54 -16.93 7.69 16.57
CA ALA A 54 -17.31 8.18 17.89
C ALA A 54 -17.00 7.08 18.92
N ASN A 55 -15.82 7.13 19.56
CA ASN A 55 -15.40 6.40 20.78
C ASN A 55 -16.08 5.05 21.07
N GLY A 56 -16.19 4.18 20.06
CA GLY A 56 -16.73 2.85 20.22
C GLY A 56 -15.58 1.88 20.39
N GLU A 57 -15.65 1.03 21.43
CA GLU A 57 -14.81 -0.16 21.49
C GLU A 57 -14.98 -0.93 20.17
N VAL A 58 -13.88 -1.19 19.48
CA VAL A 58 -13.89 -1.94 18.23
C VAL A 58 -14.33 -3.38 18.54
N GLN A 59 -15.63 -3.63 18.41
CA GLN A 59 -16.23 -4.91 18.79
C GLN A 59 -15.61 -6.04 17.95
N GLY A 60 -15.21 -7.10 18.64
CA GLY A 60 -14.73 -8.32 17.98
C GLY A 60 -13.40 -8.21 17.26
N LEU A 61 -12.57 -7.18 17.49
CA LEU A 61 -11.21 -7.13 16.89
C LEU A 61 -10.19 -8.01 17.65
N GLY A 62 -10.48 -8.33 18.92
CA GLY A 62 -9.56 -9.08 19.78
C GLY A 62 -8.39 -8.21 20.30
N ALA A 63 -7.60 -8.78 21.20
CA ALA A 63 -6.47 -8.08 21.83
C ALA A 63 -5.12 -8.33 21.14
N ALA A 64 -4.97 -9.45 20.43
CA ALA A 64 -3.75 -9.78 19.73
C ALA A 64 -3.65 -9.12 18.36
N GLY A 65 -2.40 -8.88 17.92
CA GLY A 65 -2.09 -8.27 16.62
C GLY A 65 -1.64 -6.81 16.74
N THR A 66 -1.67 -6.09 15.63
CA THR A 66 -1.21 -4.69 15.56
C THR A 66 -2.35 -3.69 15.38
N LEU A 67 -3.54 -4.16 14.98
CA LEU A 67 -4.66 -3.28 14.65
C LEU A 67 -5.30 -2.62 15.88
N LYS A 68 -5.50 -3.37 16.98
CA LYS A 68 -6.15 -2.82 18.17
C LYS A 68 -5.35 -1.66 18.76
N ASP A 69 -4.06 -1.88 19.03
CA ASP A 69 -3.18 -0.86 19.59
C ASP A 69 -3.08 0.38 18.69
N ALA A 70 -3.07 0.18 17.37
CA ALA A 70 -3.02 1.29 16.42
C ALA A 70 -4.33 2.09 16.38
N ILE A 71 -5.48 1.42 16.43
CA ILE A 71 -6.78 2.08 16.45
C ILE A 71 -6.96 2.87 17.76
N ASP A 72 -6.64 2.25 18.91
CA ASP A 72 -6.69 2.91 20.21
C ASP A 72 -5.76 4.13 20.23
N GLY A 73 -4.52 3.98 19.74
CA GLY A 73 -3.57 5.10 19.64
C GLY A 73 -4.01 6.24 18.72
N ILE A 74 -4.76 5.94 17.65
CA ILE A 74 -5.36 6.98 16.78
C ILE A 74 -6.50 7.67 17.53
N PHE A 75 -7.41 6.93 18.17
CA PHE A 75 -8.54 7.51 18.88
C PHE A 75 -8.14 8.34 20.10
N ASP A 76 -7.10 7.93 20.84
CA ASP A 76 -6.53 8.71 21.95
C ASP A 76 -6.06 10.10 21.49
N GLN A 77 -5.42 10.18 20.32
CA GLN A 77 -4.96 11.44 19.72
C GLN A 77 -6.12 12.25 19.10
N ALA A 78 -7.16 11.56 18.66
CA ALA A 78 -8.28 12.12 17.91
C ALA A 78 -9.44 12.63 18.76
N SER A 79 -9.30 12.72 20.09
CA SER A 79 -10.33 13.19 21.04
C SER A 79 -11.00 14.55 20.67
N ARG A 80 -10.48 15.29 19.69
CA ARG A 80 -11.01 16.59 19.22
C ARG A 80 -11.63 16.57 17.81
N VAL A 81 -11.50 15.47 17.05
CA VAL A 81 -11.96 15.38 15.64
C VAL A 81 -12.48 13.97 15.37
N SER A 82 -13.69 13.85 14.81
CA SER A 82 -14.17 12.57 14.27
C SER A 82 -13.25 12.12 13.13
N GLN A 83 -12.41 11.11 13.38
CA GLN A 83 -11.57 10.49 12.36
C GLN A 83 -12.34 9.32 11.72
N THR A 84 -12.18 9.17 10.41
CA THR A 84 -12.64 8.00 9.67
C THR A 84 -11.44 7.10 9.38
N ILE A 85 -11.50 5.85 9.83
CA ILE A 85 -10.42 4.86 9.65
C ILE A 85 -10.93 3.75 8.74
N LEU A 86 -10.20 3.49 7.66
CA LEU A 86 -10.38 2.33 6.80
C LEU A 86 -9.43 1.26 7.25
N VAL A 87 -9.95 0.20 7.86
CA VAL A 87 -9.14 -0.89 8.38
C VAL A 87 -9.14 -2.05 7.40
N VAL A 88 -7.95 -2.57 7.12
CA VAL A 88 -7.76 -3.84 6.41
C VAL A 88 -7.07 -4.81 7.33
N ARG A 89 -7.76 -5.90 7.64
CA ARG A 89 -7.22 -7.01 8.41
C ARG A 89 -6.53 -7.99 7.49
N VAL A 90 -5.32 -8.38 7.88
CA VAL A 90 -4.49 -9.35 7.18
C VAL A 90 -4.18 -10.53 8.09
N GLU A 91 -4.10 -11.73 7.51
CA GLU A 91 -3.75 -12.95 8.22
C GLU A 91 -2.26 -12.93 8.65
N PRO A 92 -1.94 -13.17 9.93
CA PRO A 92 -0.55 -13.35 10.34
C PRO A 92 0.02 -14.65 9.77
N GLY A 93 1.22 -14.58 9.20
CA GLY A 93 1.96 -15.75 8.73
C GLY A 93 2.75 -16.45 9.86
N ALA A 94 3.31 -17.62 9.57
CA ALA A 94 4.14 -18.36 10.53
C ALA A 94 5.44 -17.60 10.86
N ASN A 95 5.88 -16.76 9.93
CA ASN A 95 7.06 -15.91 10.05
C ASN A 95 6.74 -14.45 9.76
N ILE A 96 7.61 -13.54 10.19
CA ILE A 96 7.48 -12.11 9.89
C ILE A 96 7.47 -11.82 8.38
N ASN A 97 8.24 -12.58 7.60
CA ASN A 97 8.30 -12.46 6.14
C ASN A 97 6.97 -12.87 5.47
N GLU A 98 6.33 -13.93 5.94
CA GLU A 98 5.00 -14.34 5.45
C GLU A 98 3.94 -13.30 5.84
N THR A 99 4.04 -12.75 7.04
CA THR A 99 3.14 -11.68 7.48
C THR A 99 3.29 -10.43 6.60
N MET A 100 4.52 -10.04 6.26
CA MET A 100 4.78 -8.93 5.32
C MET A 100 4.25 -9.23 3.92
N SER A 101 4.35 -10.48 3.47
CA SER A 101 3.75 -10.94 2.21
C SER A 101 2.25 -10.71 2.19
N ASN A 102 1.58 -11.17 3.24
CA ASN A 102 0.13 -11.02 3.34
C ASN A 102 -0.26 -9.54 3.42
N ILE A 103 0.55 -8.71 4.10
CA ILE A 103 0.29 -7.26 4.21
C ILE A 103 0.42 -6.58 2.86
N ILE A 104 1.46 -6.89 2.08
CA ILE A 104 1.58 -6.41 0.70
C ILE A 104 0.40 -6.92 -0.13
N GLY A 105 0.09 -8.19 0.01
CA GLY A 105 -1.00 -8.86 -0.68
C GLY A 105 -0.75 -8.92 -2.17
N ASN A 106 -1.83 -8.84 -2.95
CA ASN A 106 -1.78 -9.01 -4.40
C ASN A 106 -2.61 -7.94 -5.10
N ALA A 107 -2.02 -7.28 -6.09
CA ALA A 107 -2.62 -6.17 -6.81
C ALA A 107 -3.79 -6.57 -7.75
N THR A 108 -3.84 -7.83 -8.18
CA THR A 108 -4.85 -8.38 -9.09
C THR A 108 -6.09 -8.83 -8.34
N THR A 109 -5.90 -9.49 -7.19
CA THR A 109 -7.00 -9.96 -6.33
C THR A 109 -7.39 -8.98 -5.23
N TYR A 110 -6.74 -7.81 -5.17
CA TYR A 110 -6.99 -6.74 -4.19
C TYR A 110 -6.85 -7.22 -2.74
N LYS A 111 -5.77 -7.93 -2.43
CA LYS A 111 -5.47 -8.40 -1.07
C LYS A 111 -4.50 -7.48 -0.33
N GLY A 112 -4.46 -7.57 1.00
CA GLY A 112 -3.56 -6.76 1.83
C GLY A 112 -3.73 -5.26 1.57
N MET A 113 -2.63 -4.55 1.39
CA MET A 113 -2.63 -3.11 1.10
C MET A 113 -3.40 -2.74 -0.16
N HIS A 114 -3.48 -3.63 -1.15
CA HIS A 114 -4.23 -3.37 -2.38
C HIS A 114 -5.75 -3.40 -2.18
N ALA A 115 -6.25 -3.98 -1.08
CA ALA A 115 -7.67 -3.92 -0.71
C ALA A 115 -8.13 -2.46 -0.53
N LEU A 116 -7.26 -1.56 -0.07
CA LEU A 116 -7.60 -0.13 0.06
C LEU A 116 -8.01 0.54 -1.26
N ARG A 117 -7.74 -0.08 -2.40
CA ARG A 117 -8.21 0.40 -3.70
C ARG A 117 -9.71 0.18 -3.89
N THR A 118 -10.30 -0.82 -3.24
CA THR A 118 -11.75 -1.08 -3.30
C THR A 118 -12.53 -0.14 -2.40
N ALA A 119 -11.90 0.46 -1.39
CA ALA A 119 -12.53 1.40 -0.45
C ALA A 119 -13.31 2.54 -1.12
N GLN A 120 -12.78 3.08 -2.22
CA GLN A 120 -13.45 4.15 -2.96
C GLN A 120 -14.72 3.64 -3.66
N SER A 121 -14.72 2.41 -4.16
CA SER A 121 -15.86 1.83 -4.88
C SER A 121 -16.93 1.30 -3.92
N GLU A 122 -16.51 0.72 -2.79
CA GLU A 122 -17.42 0.08 -1.82
C GLU A 122 -18.02 1.10 -0.85
N HIS A 123 -17.20 2.04 -0.37
CA HIS A 123 -17.57 2.92 0.74
C HIS A 123 -17.56 4.41 0.35
N GLY A 124 -17.17 4.76 -0.87
CA GLY A 124 -17.02 6.16 -1.32
C GLY A 124 -15.87 6.92 -0.66
N LEU A 125 -15.05 6.23 0.15
CA LEU A 125 -13.98 6.82 0.94
C LEU A 125 -12.63 6.59 0.28
N LYS A 126 -11.86 7.67 0.13
CA LYS A 126 -10.51 7.62 -0.42
C LYS A 126 -9.48 7.88 0.67
N PRO A 127 -8.58 6.92 0.99
CA PRO A 127 -7.56 7.14 2.01
C PRO A 127 -6.58 8.23 1.59
N LYS A 128 -6.26 9.12 2.52
CA LYS A 128 -5.28 10.22 2.35
C LYS A 128 -4.05 10.06 3.22
N LEU A 129 -4.09 9.16 4.20
CA LEU A 129 -2.96 8.79 5.05
C LEU A 129 -2.88 7.27 5.13
N LEU A 130 -1.74 6.66 4.82
CA LEU A 130 -1.54 5.21 4.87
C LEU A 130 -0.58 4.82 5.98
N ILE A 131 -0.96 3.82 6.78
CA ILE A 131 -0.21 3.35 7.95
C ILE A 131 -0.26 1.82 8.02
N ALA A 132 0.90 1.18 8.22
CA ALA A 132 1.03 -0.25 8.51
C ALA A 132 1.80 -0.45 9.84
N PRO A 133 1.14 -0.39 11.01
CA PRO A 133 1.78 -0.44 12.32
C PRO A 133 2.65 -1.70 12.50
N GLY A 134 3.90 -1.50 12.93
CA GLY A 134 4.84 -2.58 13.23
C GLY A 134 5.56 -3.20 12.03
N PHE A 135 5.16 -2.85 10.79
CA PHE A 135 5.69 -3.49 9.58
C PHE A 135 6.50 -2.55 8.68
N THR A 136 6.67 -1.27 9.04
CA THR A 136 7.41 -0.29 8.24
C THR A 136 8.87 -0.07 8.64
N SER A 137 9.29 -0.52 9.83
CA SER A 137 10.59 -0.21 10.43
C SER A 137 11.66 -1.28 10.22
N SER A 138 11.27 -2.52 9.95
CA SER A 138 12.17 -3.65 9.70
C SER A 138 12.83 -3.56 8.32
N ARG A 139 14.11 -3.92 8.22
CA ARG A 139 14.80 -4.04 6.92
C ARG A 139 15.04 -5.53 6.64
N PRO A 140 14.30 -6.15 5.70
CA PRO A 140 14.53 -7.55 5.39
C PRO A 140 15.89 -7.72 4.70
N THR A 141 16.56 -8.82 5.03
CA THR A 141 17.84 -9.26 4.44
C THR A 141 17.66 -10.07 3.16
N ASP A 142 16.42 -10.42 2.83
CA ASP A 142 16.08 -11.45 1.85
C ASP A 142 15.42 -10.82 0.60
N GLY A 143 15.84 -9.62 0.22
CA GLY A 143 15.36 -8.93 -0.98
C GLY A 143 16.42 -8.87 -2.07
N ILE A 144 16.03 -8.46 -3.28
CA ILE A 144 16.99 -8.25 -4.37
C ILE A 144 17.69 -6.92 -4.14
N ALA A 145 18.97 -6.98 -3.80
CA ALA A 145 19.78 -5.80 -3.50
C ALA A 145 20.27 -5.12 -4.78
N THR A 146 20.75 -5.91 -5.74
CA THR A 146 21.29 -5.40 -7.00
C THR A 146 20.96 -6.35 -8.14
N ILE A 147 20.78 -5.79 -9.34
CA ILE A 147 20.71 -6.54 -10.58
C ILE A 147 21.81 -5.98 -11.48
N SER A 148 22.83 -6.78 -11.77
CA SER A 148 23.93 -6.40 -12.65
C SER A 148 23.74 -7.02 -14.04
N VAL A 149 23.75 -6.18 -15.07
CA VAL A 149 23.79 -6.61 -16.47
C VAL A 149 25.15 -7.23 -16.74
N THR A 150 25.17 -8.51 -17.11
CA THR A 150 26.38 -9.27 -17.43
C THR A 150 26.74 -9.11 -18.91
N GLU A 151 25.74 -9.19 -19.77
CA GLU A 151 25.84 -8.86 -21.20
C GLU A 151 24.65 -7.99 -21.57
N GLY A 152 24.88 -6.79 -22.11
CA GLY A 152 23.81 -5.85 -22.46
C GLY A 152 22.99 -6.22 -23.71
N GLY A 153 23.38 -7.31 -24.39
CA GLY A 153 22.79 -7.76 -25.65
C GLY A 153 22.97 -6.75 -26.80
N THR A 154 22.32 -7.00 -27.92
CA THR A 154 22.35 -6.11 -29.10
C THR A 154 21.00 -6.06 -29.82
N GLY A 155 20.73 -4.94 -30.50
CA GLY A 155 19.54 -4.77 -31.35
C GLY A 155 18.28 -4.31 -30.62
N TYR A 156 18.38 -3.83 -29.38
CA TYR A 156 17.21 -3.29 -28.68
C TYR A 156 16.71 -2.00 -29.34
N THR A 157 15.50 -2.04 -29.88
CA THR A 157 14.78 -0.90 -30.49
C THR A 157 13.72 -0.31 -29.56
N SER A 158 13.35 -1.05 -28.51
CA SER A 158 12.44 -0.63 -27.46
C SER A 158 12.87 -1.22 -26.11
N VAL A 159 12.39 -0.63 -25.01
CA VAL A 159 12.74 -1.07 -23.66
C VAL A 159 12.21 -2.50 -23.43
N PRO A 160 13.05 -3.47 -23.04
CA PRO A 160 12.60 -4.82 -22.73
C PRO A 160 11.83 -4.88 -21.41
N THR A 161 10.98 -5.90 -21.29
CA THR A 161 10.30 -6.23 -20.03
C THR A 161 11.21 -7.11 -19.19
N VAL A 162 11.51 -6.68 -17.97
CA VAL A 162 12.30 -7.44 -17.00
C VAL A 162 11.37 -8.33 -16.19
N THR A 163 11.58 -9.64 -16.25
CA THR A 163 10.84 -10.63 -15.49
C THR A 163 11.79 -11.37 -14.56
N ILE A 164 11.50 -11.31 -13.26
CA ILE A 164 12.30 -11.93 -12.19
C ILE A 164 11.55 -13.16 -11.71
N THR A 165 12.17 -14.34 -11.81
CA THR A 165 11.56 -15.62 -11.41
C THR A 165 12.52 -16.46 -10.59
N GLY A 166 11.99 -17.41 -9.82
CA GLY A 166 12.79 -18.25 -8.93
C GLY A 166 13.20 -17.56 -7.63
N GLY A 167 14.15 -18.14 -6.90
CA GLY A 167 14.64 -17.59 -5.64
C GLY A 167 13.72 -17.81 -4.42
N ALA A 168 12.55 -18.43 -4.60
CA ALA A 168 11.46 -18.59 -3.62
C ALA A 168 10.81 -17.28 -3.12
N GLY A 169 11.33 -16.12 -3.54
CA GLY A 169 10.81 -14.80 -3.16
C GLY A 169 9.66 -14.32 -4.04
N THR A 170 9.03 -13.23 -3.62
CA THR A 170 7.89 -12.62 -4.33
C THR A 170 7.98 -11.08 -4.35
N GLY A 171 7.26 -10.47 -5.29
CA GLY A 171 7.05 -9.02 -5.32
C GLY A 171 8.23 -8.17 -5.81
N ALA A 172 9.24 -8.77 -6.44
CA ALA A 172 10.29 -7.99 -7.10
C ALA A 172 9.82 -7.46 -8.46
N GLU A 173 10.05 -6.18 -8.68
CA GLU A 173 9.83 -5.48 -9.94
C GLU A 173 11.08 -4.67 -10.28
N ALA A 174 11.46 -4.68 -11.56
CA ALA A 174 12.59 -3.91 -12.06
C ALA A 174 12.28 -3.38 -13.47
N VAL A 175 12.94 -2.28 -13.83
CA VAL A 175 12.80 -1.64 -15.13
C VAL A 175 14.17 -1.54 -15.77
N ALA A 176 14.31 -2.02 -16.99
CA ALA A 176 15.52 -1.84 -17.78
C ALA A 176 15.54 -0.47 -18.45
N THR A 177 16.73 0.09 -18.62
CA THR A 177 16.99 1.23 -19.48
C THR A 177 17.81 0.76 -20.68
N ILE A 178 17.50 1.28 -21.87
CA ILE A 178 18.28 1.00 -23.08
C ILE A 178 18.98 2.27 -23.54
N ASN A 179 20.18 2.10 -24.08
CA ASN A 179 20.80 3.13 -24.87
C ASN A 179 20.27 3.01 -26.31
N SER A 180 19.40 3.94 -26.70
CA SER A 180 18.76 3.96 -28.03
C SER A 180 19.72 4.22 -29.19
N THR A 181 20.95 4.66 -28.91
CA THR A 181 21.98 4.89 -29.94
C THR A 181 22.78 3.63 -30.23
N THR A 182 23.07 2.82 -29.21
CA THR A 182 23.85 1.58 -29.35
C THR A 182 22.98 0.32 -29.43
N GLY A 183 21.71 0.40 -29.03
CA GLY A 183 20.77 -0.73 -29.01
C GLY A 183 21.11 -1.77 -27.94
N VAL A 184 21.67 -1.33 -26.80
CA VAL A 184 22.15 -2.16 -25.69
C VAL A 184 21.39 -1.79 -24.41
N VAL A 185 21.18 -2.76 -23.50
CA VAL A 185 20.67 -2.51 -22.15
C VAL A 185 21.77 -1.88 -21.29
N ASP A 186 21.52 -0.67 -20.76
CA ASP A 186 22.49 0.14 -20.03
C ASP A 186 22.47 -0.19 -18.53
N GLU A 187 21.28 -0.17 -17.92
CA GLU A 187 21.09 -0.49 -16.51
C GLU A 187 19.74 -1.18 -16.28
N ILE A 188 19.63 -1.94 -15.18
CA ILE A 188 18.36 -2.44 -14.66
C ILE A 188 18.14 -1.85 -13.27
N VAL A 189 17.14 -0.98 -13.15
CA VAL A 189 16.78 -0.32 -11.90
C VAL A 189 15.70 -1.11 -11.20
N ILE A 190 15.95 -1.48 -9.95
CA ILE A 190 14.97 -2.18 -9.11
C ILE A 190 13.95 -1.17 -8.60
N THR A 191 12.68 -1.31 -9.00
CA THR A 191 11.58 -0.46 -8.52
C THR A 191 10.97 -1.03 -7.25
N LYS A 192 10.91 -2.36 -7.13
CA LYS A 192 10.54 -3.08 -5.91
C LYS A 192 11.53 -4.19 -5.65
N PRO A 193 12.23 -4.20 -4.51
CA PRO A 193 13.22 -5.24 -4.21
C PRO A 193 12.59 -6.61 -3.93
N GLY A 194 11.27 -6.65 -3.68
CA GLY A 194 10.57 -7.83 -3.19
C GLY A 194 11.13 -8.32 -1.85
N PHE A 195 10.78 -9.54 -1.47
CA PHE A 195 11.26 -10.18 -0.24
C PHE A 195 11.11 -11.71 -0.32
N GLY A 196 11.79 -12.41 0.59
CA GLY A 196 11.75 -13.87 0.69
C GLY A 196 12.67 -14.59 -0.30
N TYR A 197 13.59 -13.87 -0.94
CA TYR A 197 14.58 -14.46 -1.83
C TYR A 197 15.63 -15.19 -1.00
N THR A 198 15.55 -16.52 -0.94
CA THR A 198 16.50 -17.38 -0.22
C THR A 198 17.62 -17.89 -1.14
N SER A 199 17.42 -17.75 -2.45
CA SER A 199 18.41 -18.04 -3.49
C SER A 199 18.36 -16.95 -4.56
N ALA A 200 19.45 -16.79 -5.31
CA ALA A 200 19.52 -15.80 -6.38
C ALA A 200 18.45 -16.08 -7.45
N PRO A 201 17.53 -15.13 -7.73
CA PRO A 201 16.52 -15.32 -8.74
C PRO A 201 17.10 -15.20 -10.16
N THR A 202 16.40 -15.78 -11.13
CA THR A 202 16.70 -15.65 -12.55
C THR A 202 16.05 -14.39 -13.11
N VAL A 203 16.86 -13.49 -13.68
CA VAL A 203 16.40 -12.29 -14.37
C VAL A 203 16.34 -12.58 -15.86
N THR A 204 15.16 -12.44 -16.44
CA THR A 204 14.92 -12.64 -17.88
C THR A 204 14.44 -11.35 -18.50
N LEU A 205 15.07 -10.95 -19.61
CA LEU A 205 14.65 -9.79 -20.39
C LEU A 205 13.94 -10.29 -21.64
N THR A 206 12.71 -9.83 -21.86
CA THR A 206 11.89 -10.23 -23.01
C THR A 206 11.36 -9.02 -23.78
N GLY A 207 11.13 -9.20 -25.08
CA GLY A 207 10.71 -8.10 -25.96
C GLY A 207 11.88 -7.21 -26.39
N GLY A 208 11.60 -5.95 -26.74
CA GLY A 208 12.63 -4.98 -27.10
C GLY A 208 13.21 -5.10 -28.52
N GLY A 209 12.84 -6.14 -29.27
CA GLY A 209 13.31 -6.36 -30.64
C GLY A 209 14.76 -6.81 -30.76
N ALA A 210 15.34 -7.32 -29.68
CA ALA A 210 16.74 -7.70 -29.61
C ALA A 210 17.12 -8.81 -30.61
N THR A 211 18.30 -8.68 -31.21
CA THR A 211 18.94 -9.72 -32.02
C THR A 211 19.71 -10.68 -31.12
N GLU A 212 20.34 -10.15 -30.07
CA GLU A 212 20.99 -10.92 -29.01
C GLU A 212 20.45 -10.47 -27.65
N ALA A 213 19.94 -11.42 -26.87
CA ALA A 213 19.34 -11.14 -25.58
C ALA A 213 20.39 -10.69 -24.55
N ALA A 214 19.97 -9.80 -23.66
CA ALA A 214 20.81 -9.35 -22.56
C ALA A 214 20.74 -10.38 -21.43
N THR A 215 21.86 -10.59 -20.73
CA THR A 215 21.92 -11.43 -19.54
C THR A 215 22.15 -10.56 -18.32
N ALA A 216 21.43 -10.84 -17.24
CA ALA A 216 21.56 -10.12 -15.98
C ALA A 216 21.52 -11.09 -14.80
N THR A 217 22.25 -10.74 -13.74
CA THR A 217 22.36 -11.54 -12.52
C THR A 217 21.85 -10.73 -11.34
N ALA A 218 20.99 -11.34 -10.52
CA ALA A 218 20.43 -10.72 -9.32
C ALA A 218 21.20 -11.19 -8.09
N THR A 219 21.56 -10.25 -7.22
CA THR A 219 22.16 -10.54 -5.91
C THR A 219 21.16 -10.25 -4.80
N VAL A 220 20.99 -11.20 -3.90
CA VAL A 220 20.16 -11.05 -2.70
C VAL A 220 20.93 -10.31 -1.62
N GLY A 221 20.28 -9.41 -0.90
CA GLY A 221 20.85 -8.77 0.26
C GLY A 221 19.87 -7.87 1.01
N THR A 222 20.40 -7.05 1.91
CA THR A 222 19.61 -6.14 2.74
C THR A 222 19.05 -4.99 1.91
N VAL A 223 17.72 -4.91 1.88
CA VAL A 223 17.00 -3.94 1.05
C VAL A 223 16.16 -2.97 1.89
N ALA A 224 15.56 -1.99 1.21
CA ALA A 224 14.48 -1.21 1.78
C ALA A 224 13.28 -2.11 2.10
N ASN A 225 12.49 -1.72 3.11
CA ASN A 225 11.33 -2.49 3.51
C ASN A 225 10.29 -2.54 2.35
N PRO A 226 9.90 -3.74 1.88
CA PRO A 226 8.99 -3.90 0.74
C PRO A 226 7.59 -3.32 1.03
N VAL A 227 7.13 -3.38 2.29
CA VAL A 227 5.87 -2.76 2.73
C VAL A 227 5.93 -1.25 2.52
N THR A 228 7.05 -0.61 2.84
CA THR A 228 7.19 0.86 2.66
C THR A 228 7.26 1.27 1.19
N VAL A 229 7.86 0.45 0.33
CA VAL A 229 7.92 0.70 -1.12
C VAL A 229 6.53 0.58 -1.74
N GLU A 230 5.75 -0.43 -1.34
CA GLU A 230 4.40 -0.61 -1.85
C GLU A 230 3.44 0.45 -1.30
N LEU A 231 3.57 0.84 -0.02
CA LEU A 231 2.83 1.97 0.55
C LEU A 231 3.06 3.25 -0.26
N LEU A 232 4.30 3.52 -0.68
CA LEU A 232 4.60 4.68 -1.52
C LEU A 232 3.95 4.57 -2.91
N THR A 233 3.93 3.36 -3.48
CA THR A 233 3.27 3.09 -4.77
C THR A 233 1.77 3.37 -4.69
N LEU A 234 1.12 2.93 -3.62
CA LEU A 234 -0.30 3.20 -3.35
C LEU A 234 -0.54 4.68 -3.01
N ALA A 235 0.37 5.30 -2.27
CA ALA A 235 0.28 6.71 -1.93
C ALA A 235 0.31 7.61 -3.17
N ASN A 236 1.18 7.32 -4.14
CA ASN A 236 1.20 8.03 -5.42
C ASN A 236 -0.12 7.88 -6.18
N ARG A 237 -0.77 6.72 -6.11
CA ARG A 237 -2.08 6.48 -6.72
C ARG A 237 -3.19 7.27 -6.03
N PHE A 238 -3.23 7.26 -4.70
CA PHE A 238 -4.27 7.97 -3.95
C PHE A 238 -3.98 9.47 -3.77
N ARG A 239 -2.77 9.95 -4.06
CA ARG A 239 -2.28 11.25 -3.59
C ARG A 239 -2.36 11.35 -2.07
N ALA A 240 -1.94 10.28 -1.40
CA ALA A 240 -1.93 10.14 0.04
C ALA A 240 -0.51 10.36 0.60
N GLY A 241 -0.42 10.67 1.90
CA GLY A 241 0.82 10.61 2.66
C GLY A 241 1.04 9.20 3.25
N VAL A 242 2.29 8.84 3.49
CA VAL A 242 2.67 7.61 4.21
C VAL A 242 3.43 8.00 5.46
N ILE A 243 3.05 7.40 6.60
CA ILE A 243 3.85 7.50 7.82
C ILE A 243 4.68 6.22 7.92
N LYS A 244 6.00 6.39 7.79
CA LYS A 244 6.97 5.33 8.02
C LYS A 244 7.55 5.48 9.42
N ASP A 245 7.55 4.39 10.17
CA ASP A 245 8.26 4.34 11.44
C ASP A 245 9.79 4.30 11.22
N SER A 246 10.51 4.97 12.12
CA SER A 246 11.97 4.92 12.16
C SER A 246 12.46 3.52 12.56
N THR A 247 13.64 3.12 12.08
CA THR A 247 14.25 1.86 12.53
C THR A 247 14.58 1.96 14.02
N ALA A 248 13.89 1.17 14.86
CA ALA A 248 14.06 1.17 16.30
C ALA A 248 15.52 0.87 16.67
N THR A 249 16.24 1.87 17.16
CA THR A 249 17.58 1.73 17.75
C THR A 249 17.56 1.85 19.28
N ASN A 250 16.40 2.04 19.92
CA ASN A 250 16.25 1.89 21.37
C ASN A 250 14.82 1.52 21.80
N THR A 251 14.74 0.79 22.92
CA THR A 251 13.56 0.21 23.59
C THR A 251 12.61 1.27 24.18
N ARG A 252 12.04 2.16 23.36
CA ARG A 252 11.04 3.15 23.80
C ARG A 252 9.84 3.15 22.83
N PRO A 253 8.58 3.20 23.30
CA PRO A 253 7.41 2.94 22.43
C PRO A 253 7.37 3.89 21.22
N PRO A 254 7.18 3.39 19.99
CA PRO A 254 7.49 4.09 18.76
C PRO A 254 6.29 4.86 18.19
N PHE A 255 5.72 5.80 18.95
CA PHE A 255 4.76 6.76 18.38
C PHE A 255 5.35 8.16 18.39
N ARG A 256 6.31 8.42 17.50
CA ARG A 256 6.72 9.78 17.15
C ARG A 256 6.77 9.94 15.63
N ILE A 257 5.85 10.75 15.12
CA ILE A 257 5.65 11.08 13.70
C ILE A 257 6.91 11.79 13.17
N ALA A 258 7.76 11.06 12.47
CA ALA A 258 8.88 11.62 11.72
C ALA A 258 8.43 11.90 10.28
N TRP A 259 8.18 13.17 9.99
CA TRP A 259 7.93 13.64 8.63
C TRP A 259 9.16 13.35 7.76
N ILE A 260 8.99 12.58 6.70
CA ILE A 260 10.06 12.27 5.74
C ILE A 260 10.40 13.57 4.98
N THR A 261 11.51 14.20 5.32
CA THR A 261 12.09 15.27 4.50
C THR A 261 12.71 14.63 3.27
N THR A 262 12.30 15.09 2.09
CA THR A 262 12.88 14.77 0.78
C THR A 262 14.41 14.89 0.80
N PRO A 263 15.17 13.99 0.17
CA PRO A 263 16.60 14.19 -0.01
C PRO A 263 16.81 15.33 -1.03
N THR A 264 17.43 16.42 -0.57
CA THR A 264 18.02 17.43 -1.45
C THR A 264 19.26 16.86 -2.13
N ALA A 265 19.36 17.12 -3.43
CA ALA A 265 20.51 16.88 -4.29
C ALA A 265 21.84 17.32 -3.66
N PHE A 266 22.86 16.46 -3.70
CA PHE A 266 24.03 16.46 -4.61
C PHE A 266 24.98 15.33 -4.19
#